data_AF-A0A355W5W9-F1
#
_entry.id   AF-A0A355W5W9-F1
#
_cell.length_a   1.000
_cell.length_b   1.000
_cell.length_c   1.000
_cell.angle_alpha   90.00
_cell.angle_beta   90.00
_cell.angle_gamma   90.00
#
_symmetry.space_group_name_H-M   'P 1'
#
loop_
_entity.id
_entity.type
_entity.pdbx_description
1 polymer ?
#
loop_
_entity_poly.entity_id
_entity_poly.type
_entity_poly.pdbx_seq_one_letter_code
_entity_poly.pdbx_strand_id
1 'polypeptide(L)'
;MHPAWLRMARLLNMNKHLLKPVFAFSSVSGIFPDAPDTETLWENILNARISRLTPLEKRWGISKDIYFDPRPGKADKICLDRGFCLPENKDDVKACQIEIGTKVVHDLIHPETLKASPPDLFQTGLIIAACGTDQDYFNLDLEFTMQKKNFHGTRLFLFIRRMSS
;
A
#
# COMPACT_ATOMS: atom_id res chain seq x y z
N MET A 1 48.99 30.17 -3.80
CA MET A 1 48.91 28.72 -4.08
C MET A 1 47.79 28.13 -3.23
N HIS A 2 46.69 27.69 -3.85
CA HIS A 2 45.55 27.11 -3.13
C HIS A 2 45.90 25.66 -2.75
N PRO A 3 45.71 25.20 -1.50
CA PRO A 3 46.16 23.88 -1.09
C PRO A 3 45.49 22.76 -1.90
N ALA A 4 46.26 21.77 -2.34
CA ALA A 4 45.79 20.63 -3.13
C ALA A 4 44.68 19.82 -2.41
N TRP A 5 44.67 19.82 -1.07
CA TRP A 5 43.64 19.13 -0.27
C TRP A 5 42.24 19.76 -0.41
N LEU A 6 42.14 21.07 -0.66
CA LEU A 6 40.87 21.75 -0.94
C LEU A 6 40.29 21.36 -2.31
N ARG A 7 41.14 21.01 -3.29
CA ARG A 7 40.70 20.43 -4.58
C ARG A 7 40.22 18.99 -4.42
N MET A 8 40.89 18.18 -3.60
CA MET A 8 40.49 16.81 -3.29
C MET A 8 39.15 16.77 -2.53
N ALA A 9 38.96 17.62 -1.52
CA ALA A 9 37.68 17.72 -0.81
C ALA A 9 36.54 18.13 -1.75
N ARG A 10 36.80 19.03 -2.70
CA ARG A 10 35.83 19.45 -3.72
C ARG A 10 35.49 18.33 -4.70
N LEU A 11 36.46 17.52 -5.12
CA LEU A 11 36.25 16.36 -5.99
C LEU A 11 35.45 15.24 -5.29
N LEU A 12 35.74 14.97 -4.03
CA LEU A 12 34.96 14.03 -3.21
C LEU A 12 33.53 14.54 -2.97
N ASN A 13 33.35 15.85 -2.79
CA ASN A 13 32.03 16.46 -2.63
C ASN A 13 31.24 16.55 -3.95
N MET A 14 31.92 16.66 -5.11
CA MET A 14 31.31 16.66 -6.44
C MET A 14 30.82 15.27 -6.88
N ASN A 15 31.46 14.19 -6.42
CA ASN A 15 31.03 12.82 -6.72
C ASN A 15 29.81 12.34 -5.91
N LYS A 16 29.39 13.07 -4.86
CA LYS A 16 28.15 12.76 -4.13
C LYS A 16 26.89 12.88 -5.00
N HIS A 17 26.95 13.70 -6.06
CA HIS A 17 25.86 13.90 -7.01
C HIS A 17 25.80 12.84 -8.12
N LEU A 18 26.84 12.01 -8.27
CA LEU A 18 26.94 10.93 -9.26
C LEU A 18 26.46 9.57 -8.73
N LEU A 19 26.29 9.44 -7.41
CA LEU A 19 25.65 8.28 -6.82
C LEU A 19 24.14 8.43 -6.96
N LYS A 20 23.55 7.64 -7.86
CA LYS A 20 22.09 7.49 -7.91
C LYS A 20 21.61 7.10 -6.51
N PRO A 21 20.55 7.74 -5.98
CA PRO A 21 20.01 7.34 -4.70
C PRO A 21 19.59 5.87 -4.77
N VAL A 22 20.12 5.08 -3.85
CA VAL A 22 19.70 3.69 -3.66
C VAL A 22 18.54 3.71 -2.67
N PHE A 23 17.50 2.99 -3.05
CA PHE A 23 16.27 2.90 -2.32
C PHE A 23 16.08 1.47 -1.85
N ALA A 24 15.64 1.32 -0.60
CA ALA A 24 15.39 0.03 0.01
C ALA A 24 14.07 0.07 0.78
N PHE A 25 13.43 -1.09 0.85
CA PHE A 25 12.31 -1.32 1.76
C PHE A 25 12.88 -1.62 3.15
N SER A 26 12.44 -0.87 4.16
CA SER A 26 12.81 -1.11 5.55
C SER A 26 11.79 -1.96 6.31
N SER A 27 10.53 -1.94 5.88
CA SER A 27 9.42 -2.67 6.51
C SER A 27 8.33 -2.95 5.49
N VAL A 28 7.49 -3.93 5.81
CA VAL A 28 6.27 -4.27 5.06
C VAL A 28 5.18 -4.65 6.05
N SER A 29 3.95 -4.21 5.79
CA SER A 29 2.74 -4.62 6.51
C SER A 29 1.59 -4.71 5.51
N GLY A 30 0.59 -5.54 5.80
CA GLY A 30 -0.56 -5.74 4.94
C GLY A 30 -1.52 -6.79 5.48
N ILE A 31 -2.76 -6.73 5.02
CA ILE A 31 -3.82 -7.70 5.32
C ILE A 31 -4.30 -8.25 3.98
N PHE A 32 -4.36 -9.58 3.87
CA PHE A 32 -4.66 -10.30 2.64
C PHE A 32 -5.71 -11.40 2.88
N PRO A 33 -6.37 -11.89 1.81
CA PRO A 33 -7.30 -13.01 1.93
C PRO A 33 -6.63 -14.25 2.55
N ASP A 34 -7.18 -14.75 3.65
CA ASP A 34 -6.62 -15.84 4.49
C ASP A 34 -5.19 -15.58 5.03
N ALA A 35 -4.74 -14.32 5.10
CA ALA A 35 -3.49 -13.92 5.73
C ALA A 35 -3.66 -12.57 6.45
N PRO A 36 -3.92 -12.57 7.77
CA PRO A 36 -4.20 -11.36 8.53
C PRO A 36 -2.96 -10.48 8.78
N ASP A 37 -1.77 -11.00 8.51
CA ASP A 37 -0.47 -10.35 8.67
C ASP A 37 0.54 -10.87 7.61
N THR A 38 1.70 -10.21 7.54
CA THR A 38 2.75 -10.51 6.56
C THR A 38 3.50 -11.81 6.82
N GLU A 39 3.56 -12.28 8.06
CA GLU A 39 4.17 -13.57 8.39
C GLU A 39 3.29 -14.71 7.84
N THR A 40 1.99 -14.66 8.11
CA THR A 40 1.02 -15.62 7.57
C THR A 40 0.99 -15.57 6.03
N LEU A 41 1.07 -14.37 5.44
CA LEU A 41 1.19 -14.24 3.99
C LEU A 41 2.45 -14.96 3.48
N TRP A 42 3.59 -14.75 4.12
CA TRP A 42 4.86 -15.33 3.71
C TRP A 42 4.82 -16.86 3.81
N GLU A 43 4.30 -17.40 4.91
CA GLU A 43 4.05 -18.84 5.07
C GLU A 43 3.14 -19.38 3.96
N ASN A 44 2.06 -18.68 3.62
CA ASN A 44 1.15 -19.10 2.55
C ASN A 44 1.85 -19.13 1.19
N ILE A 45 2.67 -18.12 0.88
CA ILE A 45 3.46 -18.04 -0.35
C ILE A 45 4.47 -19.20 -0.41
N LEU A 46 5.24 -19.42 0.66
CA LEU A 46 6.23 -20.49 0.72
C LEU A 46 5.62 -21.89 0.53
N ASN A 47 4.38 -22.07 0.99
CA ASN A 47 3.64 -23.32 0.88
C ASN A 47 2.70 -23.39 -0.35
N ALA A 48 2.75 -22.41 -1.25
CA ALA A 48 1.88 -22.31 -2.42
C ALA A 48 0.37 -22.45 -2.08
N ARG A 49 -0.05 -21.93 -0.92
CA ARG A 49 -1.45 -21.99 -0.47
C ARG A 49 -2.27 -20.94 -1.21
N ILE A 50 -3.36 -21.38 -1.84
CA ILE A 50 -4.31 -20.51 -2.53
C ILE A 50 -5.37 -20.06 -1.53
N SER A 51 -5.57 -18.75 -1.42
CA SER A 51 -6.65 -18.19 -0.60
C SER A 51 -8.03 -18.65 -1.07
N ARG A 52 -9.02 -18.59 -0.19
CA ARG A 52 -10.38 -19.03 -0.47
C ARG A 52 -11.11 -18.01 -1.33
N LEU A 53 -11.80 -18.52 -2.36
CA LEU A 53 -12.75 -17.75 -3.14
C LEU A 53 -14.07 -17.59 -2.39
N THR A 54 -14.48 -16.35 -2.19
CA THR A 54 -15.74 -15.97 -1.55
C THR A 54 -16.82 -15.73 -2.61
N PRO A 55 -18.01 -16.33 -2.48
CA PRO A 55 -19.16 -16.01 -3.34
C PRO A 55 -19.56 -14.53 -3.22
N LEU A 56 -19.67 -13.84 -4.35
CA LEU A 56 -20.04 -12.42 -4.40
C LEU A 56 -21.49 -12.19 -3.97
N GLU A 57 -22.38 -13.15 -4.16
CA GLU A 57 -23.77 -13.08 -3.69
C GLU A 57 -23.83 -12.88 -2.18
N LYS A 58 -23.02 -13.65 -1.43
CA LYS A 58 -22.87 -13.47 0.02
C LYS A 58 -22.25 -12.11 0.34
N ARG A 59 -21.24 -11.69 -0.44
CA ARG A 59 -20.51 -10.44 -0.21
C ARG A 59 -21.33 -9.18 -0.50
N TRP A 60 -22.20 -9.23 -1.50
CA TRP A 60 -23.00 -8.10 -1.97
C TRP A 60 -24.40 -8.09 -1.37
N GLY A 61 -24.86 -9.22 -0.81
CA GLY A 61 -26.22 -9.35 -0.30
C GLY A 61 -27.29 -9.27 -1.39
N ILE A 62 -26.90 -9.50 -2.66
CA ILE A 62 -27.75 -9.43 -3.84
C ILE A 62 -27.76 -10.81 -4.48
N SER A 63 -28.94 -11.29 -4.86
CA SER A 63 -29.13 -12.60 -5.49
C SER A 63 -28.31 -12.74 -6.78
N LYS A 64 -27.68 -13.89 -6.99
CA LYS A 64 -26.75 -14.12 -8.11
C LYS A 64 -27.36 -13.89 -9.49
N ASP A 65 -28.63 -14.23 -9.68
CA ASP A 65 -29.36 -14.06 -10.95
C ASP A 65 -29.47 -12.58 -11.38
N ILE A 66 -29.36 -11.64 -10.44
CA ILE A 66 -29.42 -10.20 -10.70
C ILE A 66 -28.17 -9.70 -11.40
N TYR A 67 -26.97 -10.23 -11.08
CA TYR A 67 -25.70 -9.67 -11.55
C TYR A 67 -24.87 -10.62 -12.42
N PHE A 68 -25.12 -11.93 -12.41
CA PHE A 68 -24.26 -12.91 -13.07
C PHE A 68 -24.86 -13.47 -14.37
N ASP A 69 -24.02 -13.60 -15.41
CA ASP A 69 -24.28 -14.44 -16.58
C ASP A 69 -22.96 -15.14 -16.96
N PRO A 70 -22.95 -16.47 -17.16
CA PRO A 70 -21.71 -17.19 -17.47
C PRO A 70 -21.11 -16.81 -18.84
N ARG A 71 -21.86 -16.14 -19.73
CA ARG A 71 -21.38 -15.66 -21.03
C ARG A 71 -20.64 -14.32 -20.86
N PRO A 72 -19.34 -14.25 -21.16
CA PRO A 72 -18.62 -12.99 -21.15
C PRO A 72 -19.24 -11.96 -22.10
N GLY A 73 -19.26 -10.68 -21.69
CA GLY A 73 -19.74 -9.58 -22.52
C GLY A 73 -21.27 -9.42 -22.59
N LYS A 74 -22.04 -10.20 -21.81
CA LYS A 74 -23.47 -9.92 -21.62
C LYS A 74 -23.62 -8.56 -20.94
N ALA A 75 -24.40 -7.67 -21.55
CA ALA A 75 -24.70 -6.35 -20.99
C ALA A 75 -25.24 -6.45 -19.56
N ASP A 76 -24.77 -5.55 -18.69
CA ASP A 76 -25.15 -5.40 -17.29
C ASP A 76 -24.94 -6.65 -16.41
N LYS A 77 -24.07 -7.56 -16.85
CA LYS A 77 -23.72 -8.78 -16.13
C LYS A 77 -22.20 -8.93 -16.01
N ILE A 78 -21.79 -9.56 -14.92
CA ILE A 78 -20.42 -10.06 -14.76
C ILE A 78 -20.41 -11.57 -14.99
N CYS A 79 -19.30 -12.09 -15.49
CA CYS A 79 -19.09 -13.52 -15.70
C CYS A 79 -18.27 -14.19 -14.59
N LEU A 80 -17.95 -13.47 -13.51
CA LEU A 80 -17.31 -13.97 -12.30
C LEU A 80 -18.26 -13.79 -11.12
N ASP A 81 -18.52 -14.84 -10.36
CA ASP A 81 -19.41 -14.82 -9.19
C ASP A 81 -18.65 -14.97 -7.86
N ARG A 82 -17.32 -14.95 -7.91
CA ARG A 82 -16.42 -15.18 -6.77
C ARG A 82 -15.21 -14.25 -6.83
N GLY A 83 -14.66 -13.94 -5.66
CA GLY A 83 -13.41 -13.19 -5.53
C GLY A 83 -12.63 -13.56 -4.27
N PHE A 84 -11.34 -13.23 -4.25
CA PHE A 84 -10.55 -13.29 -3.02
C PHE A 84 -10.89 -12.07 -2.19
N CYS A 85 -11.60 -12.26 -1.08
CA CYS A 85 -12.10 -11.17 -0.26
C CYS A 85 -11.40 -11.18 1.11
N LEU A 86 -11.19 -9.98 1.66
CA LEU A 86 -10.77 -9.85 3.04
C LEU A 86 -11.89 -10.33 3.99
N PRO A 87 -11.53 -10.83 5.19
CA PRO A 87 -12.49 -11.21 6.22
C PRO A 87 -13.48 -10.06 6.51
N GLU A 88 -14.76 -10.37 6.68
CA GLU A 88 -15.79 -9.36 6.98
C GLU A 88 -15.65 -8.81 8.39
N ASN A 89 -15.80 -7.49 8.54
CA ASN A 89 -16.53 -6.93 9.66
C ASN A 89 -17.90 -6.51 9.12
N LYS A 90 -18.98 -7.10 9.64
CA LYS A 90 -20.30 -7.13 8.98
C LYS A 90 -21.04 -5.79 8.94
N ASP A 91 -20.55 -4.81 9.67
CA ASP A 91 -21.37 -3.65 10.03
C ASP A 91 -21.06 -2.40 9.21
N ASP A 92 -19.90 -2.30 8.52
CA ASP A 92 -19.61 -1.16 7.62
C ASP A 92 -18.48 -1.43 6.61
N VAL A 93 -18.82 -1.54 5.32
CA VAL A 93 -17.85 -1.71 4.22
C VAL A 93 -17.00 -0.44 3.99
N LYS A 94 -17.50 0.76 4.34
CA LYS A 94 -16.78 2.04 4.20
C LYS A 94 -15.70 2.21 5.27
N ALA A 95 -15.97 1.79 6.50
CA ALA A 95 -14.98 1.78 7.58
C ALA A 95 -13.78 0.85 7.27
N CYS A 96 -14.03 -0.21 6.50
CA CYS A 96 -13.06 -1.28 6.29
C CYS A 96 -11.77 -0.82 5.59
N GLN A 97 -11.83 -0.01 4.52
CA GLN A 97 -10.61 0.42 3.81
C GLN A 97 -9.74 1.36 4.65
N ILE A 98 -10.36 2.33 5.35
CA ILE A 98 -9.65 3.27 6.22
C ILE A 98 -9.08 2.54 7.43
N GLU A 99 -9.87 1.67 8.09
CA GLU A 99 -9.42 0.88 9.23
C GLU A 99 -8.22 -0.01 8.86
N ILE A 100 -8.30 -0.71 7.73
CA ILE A 100 -7.20 -1.51 7.21
C ILE A 100 -6.00 -0.60 6.91
N GLY A 101 -6.20 0.52 6.21
CA GLY A 101 -5.13 1.45 5.86
C GLY A 101 -4.41 2.02 7.08
N THR A 102 -5.16 2.47 8.09
CA THR A 102 -4.63 2.97 9.36
C THR A 102 -3.85 1.89 10.10
N LYS A 103 -4.40 0.67 10.21
CA LYS A 103 -3.70 -0.44 10.86
C LYS A 103 -2.39 -0.77 10.13
N VAL A 104 -2.42 -0.87 8.80
CA VAL A 104 -1.22 -1.16 8.00
C VAL A 104 -0.16 -0.09 8.18
N VAL A 105 -0.53 1.20 8.16
CA VAL A 105 0.42 2.30 8.38
C VAL A 105 1.00 2.24 9.80
N HIS A 106 0.17 2.02 10.81
CA HIS A 106 0.61 1.89 12.20
C HIS A 106 1.62 0.75 12.36
N ASP A 107 1.31 -0.43 11.83
CA ASP A 107 2.18 -1.60 11.88
C ASP A 107 3.49 -1.37 11.12
N LEU A 108 3.44 -0.64 9.99
CA LEU A 108 4.61 -0.33 9.17
C LEU A 108 5.59 0.63 9.86
N ILE A 109 5.08 1.57 10.67
CA ILE A 109 5.89 2.53 11.44
C ILE A 109 6.20 2.06 12.87
N HIS A 110 5.68 0.91 13.27
CA HIS A 110 5.93 0.36 14.60
C HIS A 110 7.42 0.04 14.76
N PRO A 111 8.06 0.40 15.89
CA PRO A 111 9.50 0.20 16.08
C PRO A 111 9.98 -1.24 15.88
N GLU A 112 9.16 -2.22 16.27
CA GLU A 112 9.49 -3.64 16.12
C GLU A 112 9.54 -4.07 14.64
N THR A 113 8.59 -3.59 13.83
CA THR A 113 8.54 -3.87 12.38
C THR A 113 9.63 -3.13 11.63
N LEU A 114 9.87 -1.86 11.99
CA LEU A 114 10.92 -1.03 11.38
C LEU A 114 12.33 -1.47 11.76
N LYS A 115 12.49 -2.13 12.92
CA LYS A 115 13.79 -2.37 13.56
C LYS A 115 14.65 -1.11 13.65
N ALA A 116 13.99 0.04 13.80
CA ALA A 116 14.57 1.38 13.79
C ALA A 116 13.64 2.36 14.50
N SER A 117 14.15 3.55 14.80
CA SER A 117 13.32 4.65 15.31
C SER A 117 12.23 5.04 14.29
N PRO A 118 11.04 5.45 14.77
CA PRO A 118 9.97 5.95 13.90
C PRO A 118 10.45 7.10 13.00
N PRO A 119 9.90 7.22 11.78
CA PRO A 119 10.30 8.24 10.84
C PRO A 119 9.87 9.64 11.30
N ASP A 120 10.69 10.65 10.99
CA ASP A 120 10.30 12.06 11.12
C ASP A 120 9.20 12.38 10.11
N LEU A 121 8.00 12.67 10.61
CA LEU A 121 6.83 12.95 9.79
C LEU A 121 6.99 14.22 8.93
N PHE A 122 7.88 15.16 9.30
CA PHE A 122 8.15 16.35 8.48
C PHE A 122 9.05 16.07 7.27
N GLN A 123 9.71 14.90 7.23
CA GLN A 123 10.62 14.49 6.17
C GLN A 123 10.14 13.21 5.46
N THR A 124 8.94 12.75 5.75
CA THR A 124 8.39 11.48 5.26
C THR A 124 7.17 11.73 4.40
N GLY A 125 7.17 11.18 3.18
CA GLY A 125 6.02 11.20 2.29
C GLY A 125 5.20 9.92 2.42
N LEU A 126 3.87 10.06 2.39
CA LEU A 126 2.92 8.93 2.34
C LEU A 126 2.31 8.84 0.95
N ILE A 127 2.37 7.65 0.34
CA ILE A 127 1.84 7.37 -0.99
C ILE A 127 0.79 6.25 -0.88
N ILE A 128 -0.46 6.54 -1.23
CA ILE A 128 -1.61 5.61 -1.11
C ILE A 128 -2.28 5.37 -2.46
N ALA A 129 -2.45 4.12 -2.88
CA ALA A 129 -3.15 3.74 -4.10
C ALA A 129 -4.45 2.96 -3.82
N ALA A 130 -5.52 3.20 -4.58
CA ALA A 130 -6.71 2.34 -4.57
C ALA A 130 -7.32 2.22 -5.96
N CYS A 131 -8.01 1.10 -6.21
CA CYS A 131 -8.71 0.82 -7.47
C CYS A 131 -9.96 -0.03 -7.18
N GLY A 132 -11.14 0.50 -7.54
CA GLY A 132 -12.47 -0.09 -7.29
C GLY A 132 -13.42 0.92 -6.62
N THR A 133 -14.51 1.29 -7.28
CA THR A 133 -15.41 2.40 -6.92
C THR A 133 -16.60 1.90 -6.08
N ASP A 134 -17.09 2.58 -5.04
CA ASP A 134 -17.46 4.02 -5.01
C ASP A 134 -16.52 4.86 -4.13
N GLN A 135 -15.35 5.25 -4.63
CA GLN A 135 -14.99 6.48 -5.36
C GLN A 135 -15.11 7.82 -4.61
N ASP A 136 -16.18 8.15 -3.88
CA ASP A 136 -16.26 9.43 -3.16
C ASP A 136 -15.48 9.45 -1.82
N TYR A 137 -15.17 8.30 -1.22
CA TYR A 137 -14.46 8.19 0.06
C TYR A 137 -12.93 8.23 -0.07
N PHE A 138 -12.39 7.70 -1.16
CA PHE A 138 -10.96 7.84 -1.46
C PHE A 138 -10.59 9.31 -1.76
N ASN A 139 -11.58 10.12 -2.17
CA ASN A 139 -11.40 11.54 -2.43
C ASN A 139 -11.23 12.38 -1.14
N LEU A 140 -11.76 11.94 0.02
CA LEU A 140 -11.49 12.55 1.34
C LEU A 140 -10.14 12.14 1.96
N ASP A 141 -9.73 10.89 1.78
CA ASP A 141 -8.40 10.38 2.19
C ASP A 141 -7.25 11.18 1.52
N LEU A 142 -7.53 11.77 0.36
CA LEU A 142 -6.62 12.63 -0.40
C LEU A 142 -6.59 14.08 0.07
N GLU A 143 -7.70 14.64 0.56
CA GLU A 143 -7.76 16.03 1.02
C GLU A 143 -7.17 16.22 2.43
N PHE A 144 -7.37 15.26 3.35
CA PHE A 144 -6.86 15.35 4.73
C PHE A 144 -5.37 15.05 4.87
N THR A 145 -4.83 14.18 4.01
CA THR A 145 -3.38 13.95 3.92
C THR A 145 -2.64 15.22 3.45
N MET A 146 -3.33 16.13 2.73
CA MET A 146 -2.78 17.28 2.01
C MET A 146 -2.97 18.65 2.70
N GLN A 147 -3.60 18.72 3.87
CA GLN A 147 -3.64 19.96 4.69
C GLN A 147 -2.40 20.19 5.57
N LYS A 148 -1.26 19.61 5.19
CA LYS A 148 -0.06 20.45 4.95
C LYS A 148 0.43 20.30 3.50
N LYS A 149 -0.15 21.14 2.66
CA LYS A 149 0.26 21.67 1.34
C LYS A 149 0.91 20.68 0.34
N ASN A 150 0.18 20.49 -0.76
CA ASN A 150 0.61 20.17 -2.14
C ASN A 150 1.34 18.85 -2.39
N PHE A 151 0.74 17.93 -3.16
CA PHE A 151 1.23 17.52 -4.50
C PHE A 151 0.30 16.59 -5.31
N HIS A 152 0.50 16.60 -6.63
CA HIS A 152 -0.22 15.86 -7.67
C HIS A 152 0.43 14.50 -8.01
N GLY A 153 -0.41 13.49 -8.29
CA GLY A 153 -0.10 12.42 -9.24
C GLY A 153 0.38 11.06 -8.71
N THR A 154 -0.23 10.01 -9.28
CA THR A 154 0.06 8.56 -9.39
C THR A 154 0.79 7.86 -8.26
N ARG A 155 0.13 6.85 -7.67
CA ARG A 155 0.51 6.29 -6.36
C ARG A 155 0.73 4.77 -6.43
N LEU A 156 1.90 4.36 -5.94
CA LEU A 156 2.39 3.00 -5.73
C LEU A 156 2.84 2.97 -4.26
N PHE A 157 2.43 1.96 -3.47
CA PHE A 157 2.87 1.87 -2.07
C PHE A 157 4.33 1.43 -2.02
N LEU A 158 5.22 2.39 -1.80
CA LEU A 158 6.65 2.16 -1.80
C LEU A 158 7.28 3.01 -0.70
N PHE A 159 7.51 2.42 0.46
CA PHE A 159 8.26 3.08 1.52
C PHE A 159 9.74 3.05 1.15
N ILE A 160 10.19 4.12 0.51
CA ILE A 160 11.58 4.32 0.16
C ILE A 160 12.25 5.15 1.26
N ARG A 161 13.17 4.53 2.01
CA ARG A 161 14.08 5.27 2.90
C ARG A 161 15.36 5.62 2.14
N ARG A 162 15.75 6.91 2.17
CA ARG A 162 17.13 7.32 1.86
C ARG A 162 17.99 6.96 3.07
N MET A 163 18.93 6.03 2.90
CA MET A 163 19.95 5.80 3.93
C MET A 163 20.96 6.96 3.89
N SER A 164 21.04 7.73 4.97
CA SER A 164 22.18 8.61 5.21
C SER A 164 23.31 7.76 5.78
N SER A 165 24.50 7.89 5.19
CA SER A 165 25.76 7.38 5.73
C SER A 165 26.28 8.30 6.82
#